data_AF-R5CPH3-F1
#
_entry.id   AF-R5CPH3-F1
#
_cell.length_a   1.000
_cell.length_b   1.000
_cell.length_c   1.000
_cell.angle_alpha   90.00
_cell.angle_beta   90.00
_cell.angle_gamma   90.00
#
_symmetry.space_group_name_H-M   'P 1'
#
loop_
_entity.id
_entity.type
_entity.pdbx_description
1 polymer ?
#
loop_
_entity_poly.entity_id
_entity_poly.type
_entity_poly.pdbx_seq_one_letter_code
_entity_poly.pdbx_strand_id
1 'polypeptide(L)'
;MKAPEEKEEKRMERIARSEKKHRALADWLELVTEVMEIAVAVIVLVGFFISIIPILKEMPSLLDNTNAYSFHVFLEHAFNLVIGIEFVRMLIKHTPGSALGVLLFAIARHMVLDSGSGLELLMSVAAIAGIFVIRKYLYVHSFESKEDTTTFDWIRGEESAANHGKDDSN
;
A
#
# COMPACT_ATOMS: atom_id res chain seq x y z
N MET A 1 41.82 -27.57 -16.47
CA MET A 1 41.29 -26.96 -15.24
C MET A 1 41.12 -25.46 -15.47
N LYS A 2 39.97 -25.01 -15.98
CA LYS A 2 39.56 -23.59 -15.96
C LYS A 2 38.57 -23.45 -14.79
N ALA A 3 39.13 -23.12 -13.64
CA ALA A 3 39.17 -21.77 -13.07
C ALA A 3 37.79 -21.44 -12.44
N PRO A 4 37.64 -21.60 -11.11
CA PRO A 4 36.38 -21.34 -10.39
C PRO A 4 35.79 -19.94 -10.64
N GLU A 5 36.62 -18.98 -11.04
CA GLU A 5 36.25 -17.59 -11.35
C GLU A 5 35.26 -17.45 -12.52
N GLU A 6 35.39 -18.23 -13.60
CA GLU A 6 34.48 -18.15 -14.77
C GLU A 6 33.05 -18.62 -14.41
N LYS A 7 32.93 -19.52 -13.43
CA LYS A 7 31.64 -19.97 -12.93
C LYS A 7 30.99 -18.94 -12.03
N GLU A 8 31.77 -18.19 -11.25
CA GLU A 8 31.29 -17.14 -10.35
C GLU A 8 30.82 -15.91 -11.13
N GLU A 9 31.56 -15.48 -12.15
CA GLU A 9 31.18 -14.38 -13.04
C GLU A 9 29.84 -14.66 -13.74
N LYS A 10 29.70 -15.85 -14.33
CA LYS A 10 28.43 -16.31 -14.93
C LYS A 10 27.28 -16.48 -13.92
N ARG A 11 27.58 -16.57 -12.62
CA ARG A 11 26.58 -16.64 -11.55
C ARG A 11 26.13 -15.23 -11.17
N MET A 12 27.06 -14.31 -11.03
CA MET A 12 26.82 -12.89 -10.77
C MET A 12 26.02 -12.25 -11.91
N GLU A 13 26.38 -12.52 -13.16
CA GLU A 13 25.63 -12.03 -14.33
C GLU A 13 24.18 -12.55 -14.36
N ARG A 14 23.96 -13.80 -13.92
CA ARG A 14 22.61 -14.39 -13.86
C ARG A 14 21.77 -13.74 -12.76
N ILE A 15 22.35 -13.48 -11.60
CA ILE A 15 21.70 -12.79 -10.48
C ILE A 15 21.38 -11.35 -10.87
N ALA A 16 22.34 -10.62 -11.45
CA ALA A 16 22.12 -9.26 -11.92
C ALA A 16 21.04 -9.18 -13.03
N ARG A 17 20.98 -10.19 -13.92
CA ARG A 17 19.95 -10.28 -14.97
C ARG A 17 18.58 -10.65 -14.42
N SER A 18 18.48 -11.53 -13.43
CA SER A 18 17.20 -11.85 -12.78
C SER A 18 16.67 -10.64 -12.04
N GLU A 19 17.50 -9.93 -11.28
CA GLU A 19 17.08 -8.74 -10.56
C GLU A 19 16.59 -7.63 -11.48
N LYS A 20 17.28 -7.38 -12.61
CA LYS A 20 16.82 -6.38 -13.60
C LYS A 20 15.45 -6.73 -14.19
N LYS A 21 15.19 -8.01 -14.47
CA LYS A 21 13.88 -8.47 -14.95
C LYS A 21 12.79 -8.29 -13.89
N HIS A 22 13.06 -8.64 -12.63
CA HIS A 22 12.10 -8.46 -11.55
C HIS A 22 11.77 -6.98 -11.32
N ARG A 23 12.77 -6.09 -11.37
CA ARG A 23 12.59 -4.64 -11.28
C ARG A 23 11.72 -4.12 -12.43
N ALA A 24 12.07 -4.47 -13.68
CA ALA A 24 11.30 -4.03 -14.84
C ALA A 24 9.84 -4.54 -14.85
N LEU A 25 9.58 -5.75 -14.35
CA LEU A 25 8.23 -6.28 -14.20
C LEU A 25 7.45 -5.57 -13.09
N ALA A 26 8.08 -5.30 -11.95
CA ALA A 26 7.47 -4.57 -10.86
C ALA A 26 7.10 -3.14 -11.27
N ASP A 27 8.01 -2.44 -11.97
CA ASP A 27 7.79 -1.08 -12.49
C ASP A 27 6.61 -1.05 -13.48
N TRP A 28 6.52 -2.06 -14.38
CA TRP A 28 5.42 -2.15 -15.32
C TRP A 28 4.08 -2.42 -14.63
N LEU A 29 4.05 -3.31 -13.65
CA LEU A 29 2.85 -3.61 -12.88
C LEU A 29 2.39 -2.41 -12.06
N GLU A 30 3.32 -1.65 -11.48
CA GLU A 30 3.01 -0.42 -10.75
C GLU A 30 2.33 0.61 -11.65
N LEU A 31 2.88 0.85 -12.84
CA LEU A 31 2.30 1.76 -13.82
C LEU A 31 0.89 1.32 -14.23
N VAL A 32 0.69 0.04 -14.54
CA VAL A 32 -0.63 -0.49 -14.91
C VAL A 32 -1.62 -0.34 -13.76
N THR A 33 -1.19 -0.61 -12.53
CA THR A 33 -2.03 -0.49 -11.31
C THR A 33 -2.46 0.96 -11.08
N GLU A 34 -1.55 1.92 -11.26
CA GLU A 34 -1.86 3.36 -11.14
C GLU A 34 -2.88 3.82 -12.19
N VAL A 35 -2.71 3.38 -13.45
CA VAL A 35 -3.69 3.68 -14.51
C VAL A 35 -5.06 3.08 -14.20
N MET A 36 -5.10 1.86 -13.67
CA MET A 36 -6.35 1.22 -13.25
C MET A 36 -7.01 1.94 -12.08
N GLU A 37 -6.24 2.42 -11.10
CA GLU A 37 -6.77 3.22 -9.99
C GLU A 37 -7.45 4.49 -10.49
N ILE A 38 -6.77 5.24 -11.36
CA ILE A 38 -7.32 6.47 -11.96
C ILE A 38 -8.57 6.14 -12.78
N ALA A 39 -8.54 5.08 -13.60
CA ALA A 39 -9.69 4.68 -14.40
C ALA A 39 -10.91 4.36 -13.53
N VAL A 40 -10.72 3.63 -12.43
CA VAL A 40 -11.79 3.24 -11.52
C VAL A 40 -12.30 4.45 -10.75
N ALA A 41 -11.41 5.33 -10.30
CA ALA A 41 -11.80 6.60 -9.68
C ALA A 41 -12.67 7.44 -10.62
N VAL A 42 -12.33 7.52 -11.91
CA VAL A 42 -13.13 8.21 -12.92
C VAL A 42 -14.49 7.51 -13.13
N ILE A 43 -14.52 6.18 -13.22
CA ILE A 43 -15.78 5.42 -13.37
C ILE A 43 -16.70 5.65 -12.17
N VAL A 44 -16.18 5.54 -10.95
CA VAL A 44 -16.91 5.81 -9.70
C VAL A 44 -17.43 7.24 -9.68
N LEU A 45 -16.59 8.20 -10.04
CA LEU A 45 -16.94 9.62 -10.07
C LEU A 45 -18.09 9.88 -11.06
N VAL A 46 -18.02 9.30 -12.26
CA VAL A 46 -19.10 9.39 -13.26
C VAL A 46 -20.37 8.74 -12.73
N GLY A 47 -20.28 7.54 -12.14
CA GLY A 47 -21.42 6.86 -11.53
C GLY A 47 -22.04 7.67 -10.38
N PHE A 48 -21.22 8.36 -9.58
CA PHE A 48 -21.68 9.29 -8.55
C PHE A 48 -22.44 10.47 -9.14
N PHE A 49 -21.92 11.11 -10.20
CA PHE A 49 -22.63 12.19 -10.89
C PHE A 49 -23.96 11.73 -11.51
N ILE A 50 -24.00 10.52 -12.08
CA ILE A 50 -25.24 9.93 -12.59
C ILE A 50 -26.24 9.71 -11.44
N SER A 51 -25.78 9.28 -10.26
CA SER A 51 -26.60 9.04 -9.06
C SER A 51 -27.15 10.31 -8.41
N ILE A 52 -26.52 11.47 -8.63
CA ILE A 52 -27.07 12.77 -8.20
C ILE A 52 -28.39 13.10 -8.93
N ILE A 53 -28.53 12.70 -10.20
CA ILE A 53 -29.71 12.99 -11.03
C ILE A 53 -31.01 12.40 -10.45
N PRO A 54 -31.11 11.09 -10.09
CA PRO A 54 -32.30 10.54 -9.47
C PRO A 54 -32.58 11.15 -8.09
N ILE A 55 -31.54 11.41 -7.27
CA ILE A 55 -31.73 12.06 -5.95
C ILE A 55 -32.42 13.43 -6.09
N LEU A 56 -32.01 14.23 -7.08
CA LEU A 56 -32.64 15.51 -7.41
C LEU A 56 -34.07 15.35 -7.93
N LYS A 57 -34.36 14.26 -8.67
CA LYS A 57 -35.68 13.97 -9.25
C LYS A 57 -36.65 13.29 -8.27
N GLU A 58 -36.15 12.63 -7.24
CA GLU A 58 -36.96 11.87 -6.26
C GLU A 58 -37.34 12.72 -5.04
N MET A 59 -36.67 13.86 -4.79
CA MET A 59 -37.08 14.85 -3.78
C MET A 59 -38.57 15.28 -3.86
N PRO A 60 -39.19 15.43 -5.06
CA PRO A 60 -40.63 15.63 -5.22
C PRO A 60 -41.45 14.34 -5.48
N SER A 61 -40.84 13.17 -5.65
CA SER A 61 -41.49 11.95 -6.17
C SER A 61 -41.10 10.69 -5.39
N LEU A 62 -41.42 10.66 -4.09
CA LEU A 62 -41.14 9.53 -3.17
C LEU A 62 -42.13 8.35 -3.33
N LEU A 63 -42.52 7.96 -4.54
CA LEU A 63 -43.51 6.88 -4.77
C LEU A 63 -43.18 5.85 -5.85
N ASP A 64 -41.99 5.86 -6.47
CA ASP A 64 -41.65 4.84 -7.48
C ASP A 64 -40.31 4.17 -7.21
N ASN A 65 -40.38 2.94 -6.72
CA ASN A 65 -39.29 2.21 -6.06
C ASN A 65 -38.62 1.22 -7.02
N THR A 66 -37.85 1.72 -7.99
CA THR A 66 -37.17 0.84 -8.97
C THR A 66 -35.72 1.23 -9.31
N ASN A 67 -35.22 2.41 -8.91
CA ASN A 67 -33.89 2.86 -9.32
C ASN A 67 -32.77 2.67 -8.27
N ALA A 68 -33.10 2.50 -6.99
CA ALA A 68 -32.11 2.40 -5.91
C ALA A 68 -31.23 1.14 -5.99
N TYR A 69 -31.78 0.02 -6.49
CA TYR A 69 -31.06 -1.26 -6.59
C TYR A 69 -29.86 -1.18 -7.55
N SER A 70 -29.99 -0.45 -8.65
CA SER A 70 -28.94 -0.36 -9.68
C SER A 70 -27.70 0.41 -9.21
N PHE A 71 -27.87 1.43 -8.37
CA PHE A 71 -26.75 2.21 -7.84
C PHE A 71 -25.95 1.45 -6.78
N HIS A 72 -26.63 0.73 -5.88
CA HIS A 72 -25.99 -0.10 -4.87
C HIS A 72 -25.08 -1.17 -5.51
N VAL A 73 -25.60 -1.91 -6.49
CA VAL A 73 -24.84 -2.94 -7.21
C VAL A 73 -23.64 -2.32 -7.96
N PHE A 74 -23.81 -1.15 -8.57
CA PHE A 74 -22.71 -0.44 -9.24
C PHE A 74 -21.58 -0.08 -8.26
N LEU A 75 -21.91 0.54 -7.11
CA LEU A 75 -20.92 0.90 -6.11
C LEU A 75 -20.21 -0.32 -5.52
N GLU A 76 -20.93 -1.42 -5.32
CA GLU A 76 -20.34 -2.68 -4.85
C GLU A 76 -19.25 -3.20 -5.78
N HIS A 77 -19.53 -3.24 -7.09
CA HIS A 77 -18.55 -3.64 -8.10
C HIS A 77 -17.36 -2.69 -8.16
N ALA A 78 -17.61 -1.39 -8.06
CA ALA A 78 -16.56 -0.40 -8.14
C ALA A 78 -15.62 -0.46 -6.92
N PHE A 79 -16.16 -0.55 -5.70
CA PHE A 79 -15.33 -0.72 -4.51
C PHE A 79 -14.60 -2.07 -4.48
N ASN A 80 -15.22 -3.14 -5.01
CA ASN A 80 -14.56 -4.45 -5.18
C ASN A 80 -13.29 -4.32 -6.04
N LEU A 81 -13.40 -3.54 -7.11
CA LEU A 81 -12.31 -3.32 -8.06
C LEU A 81 -11.18 -2.49 -7.41
N VAL A 82 -11.51 -1.40 -6.69
CA VAL A 82 -10.52 -0.62 -5.92
C VAL A 82 -9.75 -1.49 -4.93
N ILE A 83 -10.45 -2.36 -4.18
CA ILE A 83 -9.81 -3.31 -3.25
C ILE A 83 -8.86 -4.25 -3.97
N GLY A 84 -9.31 -4.80 -5.10
CA GLY A 84 -8.49 -5.71 -5.91
C GLY A 84 -7.19 -5.06 -6.37
N ILE A 85 -7.24 -3.81 -6.84
CA ILE A 85 -6.05 -3.05 -7.31
C ILE A 85 -5.08 -2.82 -6.15
N GLU A 86 -5.56 -2.34 -5.00
CA GLU A 86 -4.70 -2.06 -3.86
C GLU A 86 -4.12 -3.36 -3.26
N PHE A 87 -4.87 -4.46 -3.32
CA PHE A 87 -4.36 -5.78 -2.97
C PHE A 87 -3.23 -6.24 -3.91
N VAL A 88 -3.35 -6.04 -5.22
CA VAL A 88 -2.27 -6.33 -6.18
C VAL A 88 -1.03 -5.48 -5.89
N ARG A 89 -1.19 -4.18 -5.62
CA ARG A 89 -0.10 -3.28 -5.20
C ARG A 89 0.60 -3.80 -3.94
N MET A 90 -0.18 -4.25 -2.97
CA MET A 90 0.32 -4.84 -1.73
C MET A 90 1.12 -6.13 -1.97
N LEU A 91 0.67 -7.01 -2.88
CA LEU A 91 1.39 -8.24 -3.23
C LEU A 91 2.72 -7.95 -3.92
N ILE A 92 2.79 -6.90 -4.73
CA ILE A 92 4.02 -6.52 -5.45
C ILE A 92 5.05 -5.91 -4.50
N LYS A 93 4.63 -5.00 -3.63
CA LYS A 93 5.55 -4.23 -2.77
C LYS A 93 5.84 -4.90 -1.42
N HIS A 94 5.15 -5.99 -1.08
CA HIS A 94 5.28 -6.70 0.20
C HIS A 94 5.29 -5.78 1.42
N THR A 95 4.55 -4.66 1.37
CA THR A 95 4.43 -3.76 2.51
C THR A 95 3.25 -4.19 3.37
N PRO A 96 3.46 -4.80 4.54
CA PRO A 96 2.35 -5.23 5.38
C PRO A 96 1.51 -4.01 5.83
N GLY A 97 2.08 -2.80 5.87
CA GLY A 97 1.39 -1.57 6.24
C GLY A 97 0.27 -1.16 5.25
N SER A 98 0.43 -1.52 3.96
CA SER A 98 -0.60 -1.33 2.93
C SER A 98 -1.77 -2.32 3.12
N ALA A 99 -1.50 -3.52 3.65
CA ALA A 99 -2.52 -4.54 3.94
C ALA A 99 -3.61 -4.05 4.89
N LEU A 100 -3.21 -3.35 5.96
CA LEU A 100 -4.14 -2.85 6.95
C LEU A 100 -5.07 -1.79 6.35
N GLY A 101 -4.56 -0.94 5.45
CA GLY A 101 -5.36 0.06 4.74
C GLY A 101 -6.43 -0.60 3.87
N VAL A 102 -6.07 -1.63 3.13
CA VAL A 102 -7.01 -2.41 2.30
C VAL A 102 -8.08 -3.10 3.15
N LEU A 103 -7.67 -3.72 4.27
CA LEU A 103 -8.61 -4.37 5.19
C LEU A 103 -9.62 -3.37 5.79
N LEU A 104 -9.14 -2.20 6.22
CA LEU A 104 -9.99 -1.12 6.72
C LEU A 104 -10.98 -0.67 5.65
N PHE A 105 -10.52 -0.48 4.41
CA PHE A 105 -11.37 -0.08 3.30
C PHE A 105 -12.41 -1.15 2.95
N ALA A 106 -12.05 -2.43 2.97
CA ALA A 106 -12.96 -3.54 2.74
C ALA A 106 -14.11 -3.59 3.76
N ILE A 107 -13.80 -3.42 5.05
CA ILE A 107 -14.81 -3.40 6.12
C ILE A 107 -15.68 -2.14 6.00
N ALA A 108 -15.06 -0.98 5.75
CA ALA A 108 -15.76 0.29 5.62
C ALA A 108 -16.77 0.28 4.46
N ARG A 109 -16.40 -0.29 3.30
CA ARG A 109 -17.33 -0.36 2.15
C ARG A 109 -18.56 -1.21 2.47
N HIS A 110 -18.38 -2.31 3.21
CA HIS A 110 -19.47 -3.23 3.53
C HIS A 110 -20.47 -2.49 4.41
N MET A 111 -19.98 -1.71 5.36
CA MET A 111 -20.81 -0.85 6.22
C MET A 111 -21.57 0.24 5.45
N VAL A 112 -20.99 0.79 4.36
CA VAL A 112 -21.63 1.83 3.54
C VAL A 112 -22.68 1.26 2.59
N LEU A 113 -22.45 0.06 2.06
CA LEU A 113 -23.35 -0.57 1.09
C LEU A 113 -24.44 -1.40 1.77
N ASP A 114 -24.08 -2.13 2.82
CA ASP A 114 -24.97 -3.03 3.54
C ASP A 114 -25.01 -2.64 5.02
N SER A 115 -26.03 -1.85 5.36
CA SER A 115 -26.36 -1.54 6.74
C SER A 115 -27.21 -2.67 7.30
N GLY A 116 -26.56 -3.77 7.66
CA GLY A 116 -27.18 -4.91 8.34
C GLY A 116 -27.72 -4.55 9.72
N SER A 117 -27.96 -5.57 10.55
CA SER A 117 -28.49 -5.34 11.91
C SER A 117 -27.57 -4.44 12.75
N GLY A 118 -28.10 -3.75 13.77
CA GLY A 118 -27.30 -2.90 14.65
C GLY A 118 -26.10 -3.63 15.30
N LEU A 119 -26.19 -4.95 15.46
CA LEU A 119 -25.08 -5.79 15.92
C LEU A 119 -23.98 -5.96 14.86
N GLU A 120 -24.32 -6.12 13.58
CA GLU A 120 -23.34 -6.22 12.49
C GLU A 120 -22.56 -4.92 12.30
N LEU A 121 -23.24 -3.78 12.46
CA LEU A 121 -22.60 -2.47 12.48
C LEU A 121 -21.60 -2.37 13.65
N LEU A 122 -22.01 -2.79 14.86
CA LEU A 122 -21.15 -2.79 16.03
C LEU A 122 -19.92 -3.69 15.82
N MET A 123 -20.10 -4.87 15.24
CA MET A 123 -19.01 -5.79 14.91
C MET A 123 -18.05 -5.21 13.86
N SER A 124 -18.57 -4.51 12.86
CA SER A 124 -17.77 -3.83 11.83
C SER A 124 -16.92 -2.71 12.42
N VAL A 125 -17.51 -1.88 13.29
CA VAL A 125 -16.80 -0.83 14.03
C VAL A 125 -15.75 -1.44 14.97
N ALA A 126 -16.09 -2.53 15.67
CA ALA A 126 -15.14 -3.24 16.54
C ALA A 126 -13.98 -3.84 15.73
N ALA A 127 -14.22 -4.35 14.53
CA ALA A 127 -13.18 -4.85 13.63
C ALA A 127 -12.24 -3.74 13.17
N ILE A 128 -12.78 -2.57 12.78
CA ILE A 128 -12.00 -1.36 12.46
C ILE A 128 -11.14 -0.97 13.66
N ALA A 129 -11.71 -0.90 14.87
CA ALA A 129 -10.99 -0.58 16.09
C ALA A 129 -9.88 -1.60 16.39
N GLY A 130 -10.14 -2.89 16.21
CA GLY A 130 -9.15 -3.97 16.35
C GLY A 130 -7.97 -3.81 15.40
N ILE A 131 -8.22 -3.44 14.13
CA ILE A 131 -7.15 -3.15 13.17
C ILE A 131 -6.29 -1.97 13.63
N PHE A 132 -6.89 -0.89 14.17
CA PHE A 132 -6.13 0.23 14.72
C PHE A 132 -5.29 -0.16 15.93
N VAL A 133 -5.79 -1.04 16.80
CA VAL A 133 -5.02 -1.59 17.93
C VAL A 133 -3.85 -2.41 17.42
N ILE A 134 -4.07 -3.35 16.49
CA ILE A 134 -2.99 -4.15 15.87
C ILE A 134 -1.96 -3.22 15.23
N ARG A 135 -2.40 -2.19 14.51
CA ARG A 135 -1.52 -1.18 13.91
C ARG A 135 -0.67 -0.48 14.96
N LYS A 136 -1.23 -0.12 16.11
CA LYS A 136 -0.52 0.60 17.16
C LYS A 136 0.49 -0.28 17.90
N TYR A 137 0.15 -1.53 18.19
CA TYR A 137 0.95 -2.38 19.09
C TYR A 137 1.86 -3.39 18.37
N LEU A 138 1.50 -3.86 17.17
CA LEU A 138 2.29 -4.87 16.44
C LEU A 138 3.33 -4.23 15.50
N TYR A 139 3.10 -3.03 14.97
CA TYR A 139 4.05 -2.35 14.07
C TYR A 139 5.22 -1.67 14.78
N VAL A 140 5.10 -1.36 16.07
CA VAL A 140 6.17 -0.76 16.88
C VAL A 140 7.37 -1.71 17.08
N HIS A 141 7.24 -3.01 16.78
CA HIS A 141 8.31 -4.00 17.01
C HIS A 141 9.05 -4.49 15.76
N SER A 142 8.67 -4.10 14.54
CA SER A 142 9.19 -4.74 13.31
C SER A 142 9.98 -3.83 12.36
N PHE A 143 10.31 -2.59 12.74
CA PHE A 143 11.08 -1.67 11.89
C PHE A 143 12.18 -0.88 12.62
N GLU A 144 12.80 -1.48 13.63
CA GLU A 144 14.06 -0.96 14.17
C GLU A 144 15.16 -2.02 14.04
N SER A 145 15.33 -2.53 12.82
CA SER A 145 16.65 -3.05 12.45
C SER A 145 17.57 -1.83 12.37
N LYS A 146 18.31 -1.62 13.46
CA LYS A 146 19.50 -0.77 13.53
C LYS A 146 20.22 -0.80 12.18
N GLU A 147 20.16 0.32 11.45
CA GLU A 147 21.18 0.59 10.47
C GLU A 147 22.43 0.91 11.30
N ASP A 148 23.36 -0.03 11.30
CA ASP A 148 24.62 0.06 12.04
C ASP A 148 25.35 1.35 11.64
N THR A 149 25.32 2.33 12.54
CA THR A 149 26.18 3.51 12.53
C THR A 149 27.63 3.13 12.84
N THR A 150 28.16 2.07 12.23
CA THR A 150 29.59 1.75 12.25
C THR A 150 30.33 2.41 11.08
N THR A 151 29.61 2.95 10.09
CA THR A 151 30.22 3.66 8.95
C THR A 151 30.69 5.09 9.30
N PHE A 152 30.28 5.67 10.43
CA PHE A 152 30.64 7.04 10.81
C PHE A 152 31.69 7.15 11.93
N ASP A 153 32.13 6.04 12.51
CA ASP A 153 33.10 6.04 13.62
C ASP A 153 34.55 6.23 13.12
N TRP A 154 34.85 5.82 11.87
CA TRP A 154 36.20 5.96 11.30
C TRP A 154 36.56 7.41 10.90
N ILE A 155 35.57 8.27 10.63
CA ILE A 155 35.80 9.69 10.25
C ILE A 155 36.17 10.54 11.47
N ARG A 156 35.70 10.17 12.67
CA ARG A 156 36.02 10.90 13.91
C ARG A 156 37.39 10.51 14.50
N GLY A 157 37.95 9.37 14.08
CA GLY A 157 39.22 8.85 14.60
C GLY A 157 40.49 9.53 14.08
N GLU A 158 40.45 10.19 12.92
CA GLU A 158 41.65 10.83 12.33
C GLU A 158 41.90 12.25 12.84
N GLU A 159 40.91 12.94 13.39
CA GLU A 159 41.06 14.35 13.83
C GLU A 159 41.79 14.47 15.18
N SER A 160 41.67 13.46 16.06
CA SER A 160 42.40 13.42 17.34
C SER A 160 43.89 13.04 17.22
N ALA A 161 44.29 12.36 16.14
CA ALA A 161 45.70 12.00 15.92
C ALA A 161 46.52 13.14 15.31
N ALA A 162 45.89 14.10 14.62
CA ALA A 162 46.56 15.21 13.97
C ALA A 162 46.91 16.38 14.92
N ASN A 163 46.35 16.41 16.15
CA ASN A 163 46.58 17.51 17.09
C ASN A 163 47.59 17.20 18.21
N HIS A 164 48.19 16.00 18.23
CA HIS A 164 49.18 15.62 19.25
C HIS A 164 50.63 15.60 18.74
N GLY A 165 50.93 16.37 17.68
CA GLY A 165 52.28 16.44 17.08
C GLY A 165 52.83 17.85 16.89
N LYS A 166 52.23 18.87 17.51
CA LYS A 166 52.58 20.29 17.25
C LYS A 166 52.91 21.13 18.49
N ASP A 167 53.26 20.48 19.60
CA ASP A 167 53.67 21.17 20.84
C ASP A 167 55.14 20.94 21.23
N ASP A 168 55.94 20.31 20.35
CA ASP A 168 57.38 20.10 20.58
C ASP A 168 58.24 20.97 19.63
N SER A 169 57.94 22.26 19.52
CA SER A 169 58.88 23.22 18.91
C SER A 169 58.56 24.66 19.32
N ASN A 170 58.91 25.02 20.55
CA ASN A 170 59.35 26.37 20.90
C ASN A 170 60.24 26.35 22.15
#